data_AF-A0A1V4D9E7-F1
#
_entry.id   AF-A0A1V4D9E7-F1
#
_cell.length_a   1.000
_cell.length_b   1.000
_cell.length_c   1.000
_cell.angle_alpha   90.00
_cell.angle_beta   90.00
_cell.angle_gamma   90.00
#
_symmetry.space_group_name_H-M   'P 1'
#
loop_
_entity.id
_entity.type
_entity.pdbx_description
1 polymer ?
#
loop_
_entity_poly.entity_id
_entity_poly.type
_entity_poly.pdbx_seq_one_letter_code
_entity_poly.pdbx_strand_id
1 'polypeptide(L)'
;MLIALSTGDASRHRRWNLIEVASPGDQGDTLRPRIILIWVADIYRHRGVGAALVQAIVDDFGGHVADVSWSAPISSPGRRLARRLSSKGIWIS
;
A
#
# COMPACT_ATOMS: atom_id res chain seq x y z
N MET A 1 3.14 -20.75 -0.09
CA MET A 1 2.50 -20.00 -1.19
C MET A 1 1.34 -19.23 -0.58
N LEU A 2 1.34 -17.91 -0.64
CA LEU A 2 0.29 -17.08 -0.05
C LEU A 2 -0.34 -16.30 -1.20
N ILE A 3 -1.62 -16.58 -1.47
CA ILE A 3 -2.40 -15.96 -2.54
C ILE A 3 -2.91 -14.62 -1.97
N ALA A 4 -2.43 -13.51 -2.50
CA ALA A 4 -3.02 -12.20 -2.25
C ALA A 4 -4.16 -12.02 -3.27
N LEU A 5 -5.41 -12.06 -2.80
CA LEU A 5 -6.57 -11.75 -3.64
C LEU A 5 -6.65 -10.23 -3.83
N SER A 6 -6.22 -9.74 -5.00
CA SER A 6 -6.49 -8.39 -5.47
C SER A 6 -7.87 -8.36 -6.13
N THR A 7 -8.92 -8.23 -5.32
CA THR A 7 -10.21 -7.80 -5.86
C THR A 7 -10.11 -6.31 -6.14
N GLY A 8 -10.02 -5.94 -7.42
CA GLY A 8 -10.11 -4.55 -7.85
C GLY A 8 -11.40 -3.93 -7.30
N ASP A 9 -11.24 -3.03 -6.33
CA ASP A 9 -12.34 -2.41 -5.61
C ASP A 9 -12.39 -0.93 -5.98
N ALA A 10 -13.53 -0.47 -6.48
CA ALA A 10 -13.83 0.93 -6.80
C ALA A 10 -14.11 1.73 -5.52
N SER A 11 -13.27 1.58 -4.51
CA SER A 11 -13.41 2.20 -3.21
C SER A 11 -12.71 3.57 -3.17
N ARG A 12 -13.41 4.60 -2.69
CA ARG A 12 -12.89 5.98 -2.57
C ARG A 12 -11.64 6.03 -1.67
N HIS A 13 -10.45 6.11 -2.26
CA HIS A 13 -9.19 6.18 -1.52
C HIS A 13 -8.96 7.58 -0.91
N ARG A 14 -8.53 7.65 0.36
CA ARG A 14 -8.04 8.90 0.97
C ARG A 14 -6.52 8.85 1.14
N ARG A 15 -5.82 9.89 0.68
CA ARG A 15 -4.38 10.04 0.91
C ARG A 15 -4.10 10.47 2.35
N TRP A 16 -3.30 9.72 3.10
CA TRP A 16 -2.68 10.21 4.33
C TRP A 16 -1.34 10.86 3.98
N ASN A 17 -1.36 12.17 3.79
CA ASN A 17 -0.15 12.98 3.63
C ASN A 17 0.53 13.18 4.99
N LEU A 18 1.83 12.90 5.05
CA LEU A 18 2.70 13.14 6.21
C LEU A 18 3.29 14.56 6.23
N ILE A 19 2.97 15.37 5.21
CA ILE A 19 3.38 16.76 5.07
C ILE A 19 2.06 17.53 4.93
N GLU A 20 1.80 18.43 5.85
CA GLU A 20 0.58 19.24 5.91
C GLU A 20 0.27 19.93 4.58
N VAL A 21 -1.03 19.98 4.25
CA VAL A 21 -1.66 20.68 3.13
C VAL A 21 -1.43 20.07 1.74
N ALA A 22 -2.32 19.14 1.37
CA ALA A 22 -2.71 19.00 -0.04
C ALA A 22 -4.22 19.22 -0.14
N SER A 23 -4.62 20.08 -1.08
CA SER A 23 -6.02 20.40 -1.34
C SER A 23 -6.85 19.14 -1.61
N PRO A 24 -8.17 19.14 -1.30
CA PRO A 24 -9.05 17.96 -1.38
C PRO A 24 -9.35 17.44 -2.81
N GLY A 25 -8.53 17.80 -3.80
CA GLY A 25 -8.84 17.69 -5.22
C GLY A 25 -8.22 16.51 -5.98
N ASP A 26 -7.35 15.70 -5.38
CA ASP A 26 -6.69 14.59 -6.08
C ASP A 26 -7.46 13.25 -5.95
N GLN A 27 -8.80 13.35 -6.00
CA GLN A 27 -9.70 12.20 -6.15
C GLN A 27 -9.72 11.79 -7.63
N GLY A 28 -8.60 11.27 -8.13
CA GLY A 28 -8.59 10.61 -9.43
C GLY A 28 -9.26 9.23 -9.30
N ASP A 29 -10.12 8.87 -10.25
CA ASP A 29 -10.64 7.52 -10.51
C ASP A 29 -9.52 6.51 -10.90
N THR A 30 -8.29 6.75 -10.46
CA THR A 30 -7.15 5.88 -10.70
C THR A 30 -7.34 4.62 -9.89
N LEU A 31 -7.58 3.50 -10.58
CA LEU A 31 -7.55 2.17 -9.98
C LEU A 31 -6.16 1.95 -9.37
N ARG A 32 -6.13 1.64 -8.08
CA ARG A 32 -4.89 1.42 -7.31
C ARG A 32 -4.91 0.02 -6.71
N PRO A 33 -3.77 -0.70 -6.72
CA PRO A 33 -3.69 -1.96 -6.00
C PRO A 33 -3.85 -1.69 -4.50
N ARG A 34 -4.80 -2.40 -3.87
CA ARG A 34 -5.10 -2.28 -2.44
C ARG A 34 -4.56 -3.50 -1.69
N ILE A 35 -3.69 -3.26 -0.71
CA ILE A 35 -3.23 -4.27 0.23
C ILE A 35 -4.25 -4.39 1.36
N ILE A 36 -5.03 -5.46 1.32
CA ILE A 36 -5.98 -5.83 2.39
C ILE A 36 -5.22 -6.48 3.55
N LEU A 37 -4.31 -7.41 3.23
CA LEU A 37 -3.47 -8.09 4.20
C LEU A 37 -2.11 -8.40 3.58
N ILE A 38 -1.06 -8.18 4.37
CA ILE A 38 0.28 -8.69 4.07
C ILE A 38 0.90 -9.24 5.34
N TRP A 39 1.52 -10.40 5.24
CA TRP A 39 2.17 -11.05 6.36
C TRP A 39 3.53 -11.60 5.93
N VAL A 40 4.51 -11.46 6.82
CA VAL A 40 5.86 -12.00 6.65
C VAL A 40 6.17 -12.77 7.91
N ALA A 41 6.56 -14.04 7.75
CA ALA A 41 6.97 -14.88 8.87
C ALA A 41 8.09 -14.22 9.67
N ASP A 42 8.06 -14.38 10.99
CA ASP A 42 8.94 -13.64 11.90
C ASP A 42 10.43 -13.84 11.58
N ILE A 43 10.81 -15.06 11.20
CA ILE A 43 12.19 -15.41 10.78
C ILE A 43 12.67 -14.65 9.52
N TYR A 44 11.75 -14.10 8.73
CA TYR A 44 12.03 -13.35 7.50
C TYR A 44 11.73 -11.84 7.63
N ARG A 45 11.29 -11.38 8.82
CA ARG A 45 11.11 -9.95 9.06
C ARG A 45 12.44 -9.21 8.93
N HIS A 46 12.37 -7.93 8.58
CA HIS A 46 13.52 -7.05 8.37
C HIS A 46 14.46 -7.41 7.20
N ARG A 47 14.20 -8.51 6.47
CA ARG A 47 14.98 -8.92 5.28
C ARG A 47 14.46 -8.38 3.95
N GLY A 48 13.59 -7.37 3.98
CA GLY A 48 13.01 -6.77 2.77
C GLY A 48 11.89 -7.59 2.11
N VAL A 49 11.54 -8.78 2.61
CA VAL A 49 10.51 -9.66 2.00
C VAL A 49 9.16 -8.95 1.84
N GLY A 50 8.72 -8.19 2.85
CA GLY A 50 7.47 -7.44 2.75
C GLY A 50 7.47 -6.41 1.63
N ALA A 51 8.60 -5.74 1.37
CA ALA A 51 8.73 -4.79 0.28
C ALA A 51 8.71 -5.51 -1.08
N ALA A 52 9.41 -6.64 -1.19
CA ALA A 52 9.43 -7.45 -2.41
C ALA A 52 8.03 -7.98 -2.76
N LEU A 53 7.25 -8.42 -1.77
CA LEU A 53 5.86 -8.85 -1.99
C LEU A 53 4.97 -7.73 -2.52
N VAL A 54 5.05 -6.52 -1.93
CA VAL A 54 4.27 -5.37 -2.42
C VAL A 54 4.72 -4.96 -3.82
N GLN A 55 6.03 -4.97 -4.09
CA GLN A 55 6.57 -4.66 -5.41
C GLN A 55 6.04 -5.64 -6.47
N ALA A 56 6.05 -6.95 -6.19
CA ALA A 56 5.55 -7.95 -7.13
C ALA A 56 4.06 -7.76 -7.45
N ILE A 57 3.23 -7.41 -6.46
CA ILE A 57 1.80 -7.11 -6.68
C ILE A 57 1.63 -5.88 -7.59
N VAL A 58 2.47 -4.87 -7.38
CA VAL A 58 2.43 -3.63 -8.15
C VAL A 58 2.90 -3.83 -9.59
N ASP A 59 3.97 -4.61 -9.77
CA ASP A 59 4.51 -4.96 -11.08
C ASP A 59 3.47 -5.74 -11.90
N ASP A 60 2.75 -6.68 -11.27
CA ASP A 60 1.63 -7.41 -11.89
C ASP A 60 0.46 -6.48 -12.27
N PHE A 61 0.16 -5.49 -11.42
CA PHE A 61 -0.86 -4.48 -11.70
C PHE A 61 -0.43 -3.45 -12.77
N GLY A 62 0.86 -3.34 -13.07
CA GLY A 62 1.42 -2.29 -13.94
C GLY A 62 1.46 -0.90 -13.29
N GLY A 63 1.50 -0.83 -11.96
CA GLY A 63 1.48 0.43 -11.20
C GLY A 63 2.86 0.88 -10.68
N HIS A 64 2.88 1.95 -9.88
CA HIS A 64 4.05 2.32 -9.09
C HIS A 64 3.83 1.96 -7.62
N VAL A 65 4.89 1.54 -6.91
CA VAL A 65 4.76 1.08 -5.51
C VAL A 65 4.31 2.16 -4.52
N ALA A 66 4.44 3.43 -4.93
CA ALA A 66 4.00 4.59 -4.17
C ALA A 66 2.48 4.81 -4.29
N ASP A 67 1.83 4.17 -5.26
CA ASP A 67 0.41 4.30 -5.54
C ASP A 67 -0.46 3.27 -4.81
N VAL A 68 0.17 2.33 -4.10
CA VAL A 68 -0.50 1.30 -3.32
C VAL A 68 -1.37 1.91 -2.21
N SER A 69 -2.61 1.45 -2.14
CA SER A 69 -3.53 1.73 -1.03
C SER A 69 -3.47 0.66 0.04
N TRP A 70 -3.64 1.05 1.30
CA TRP A 70 -3.59 0.17 2.45
C TRP A 70 -4.95 0.13 3.15
N SER A 71 -5.46 -1.08 3.41
CA SER A 71 -6.71 -1.22 4.13
C SER A 71 -6.54 -0.87 5.61
N ALA A 72 -7.40 -0.01 6.14
CA ALA A 72 -7.45 0.22 7.59
C ALA A 72 -8.13 -0.96 8.32
N PRO A 73 -7.73 -1.29 9.57
CA PRO A 73 -6.61 -0.71 10.32
C PRO A 73 -5.23 -1.25 9.89
N ILE A 74 -4.21 -0.38 9.86
CA ILE A 74 -2.83 -0.75 9.52
C ILE A 74 -2.01 -1.00 10.80
N SER A 75 -1.42 -2.19 10.92
CA SER A 75 -0.51 -2.57 12.01
C SER A 75 0.75 -1.70 12.05
N SER A 76 1.41 -1.60 13.21
CA SER A 76 2.65 -0.81 13.35
C SER A 76 3.76 -1.25 12.38
N PRO A 77 4.03 -2.55 12.17
CA PRO A 77 4.96 -3.00 11.13
C PRO A 77 4.50 -2.64 9.71
N GLY A 78 3.20 -2.79 9.41
CA GLY A 78 2.62 -2.40 8.12
C GLY A 78 2.80 -0.91 7.82
N ARG A 79 2.60 -0.05 8.82
CA ARG A 79 2.79 1.41 8.68
C ARG A 79 4.23 1.77 8.39
N ARG A 80 5.21 1.08 9.01
CA ARG A 80 6.63 1.27 8.71
C ARG A 80 6.97 0.84 7.29
N LEU A 81 6.43 -0.29 6.84
CA LEU A 81 6.60 -0.76 5.46
C LEU A 81 6.00 0.24 4.47
N ALA A 82 4.75 0.66 4.67
CA ALA A 82 4.06 1.61 3.81
C ALA A 82 4.82 2.93 3.65
N ARG A 83 5.33 3.49 4.76
CA ARG A 83 6.16 4.71 4.75
C ARG A 83 7.51 4.52 4.07
N ARG A 84 8.10 3.32 4.15
CA ARG A 84 9.36 3.02 3.45
C ARG A 84 9.15 2.94 1.94
N LEU A 85 8.00 2.46 1.49
CA LEU A 85 7.65 2.31 0.07
C LEU A 85 7.14 3.61 -0.56
N SER A 86 6.52 4.49 0.21
CA SER A 86 6.07 5.80 -0.25
C SER A 86 6.54 6.92 0.66
N SER A 87 7.56 7.65 0.21
CA SER A 87 8.11 8.82 0.90
C SER A 87 7.16 10.02 0.90
N LYS A 88 6.18 10.07 0.00
CA LYS A 88 5.25 11.19 -0.21
C LYS A 88 3.91 11.05 0.51
N GLY A 89 3.76 10.06 1.39
CA GLY A 89 2.51 9.74 2.08
C GLY A 89 1.89 8.42 1.64
N ILE A 90 0.98 7.88 2.44
CA ILE A 90 0.38 6.55 2.23
C ILE A 90 -1.10 6.69 1.90
N TRP A 91 -1.60 5.93 0.94
CA TRP A 91 -3.04 5.89 0.63
C TRP A 91 -3.75 4.91 1.56
N ILE A 92 -4.92 5.29 2.07
CA ILE A 92 -5.73 4.48 2.97
C ILE A 92 -7.16 4.40 2.47
N SER A 93 -7.74 3.20 2.57
CA SER A 93 -9.16 2.94 2.30
C SER A 93 -9.74 1.92 3.28
#